data_AF-A0A2J6QC92-F1
#
_entry.id   AF-A0A2J6QC92-F1
#
_cell.length_a   1.000
_cell.length_b   1.000
_cell.length_c   1.000
_cell.angle_alpha   90.00
_cell.angle_beta   90.00
_cell.angle_gamma   90.00
#
_symmetry.space_group_name_H-M   'P 1'
#
loop_
_entity.id
_entity.type
_entity.pdbx_description
1 polymer ?
#
loop_
_entity_poly.entity_id
_entity_poly.type
_entity_poly.pdbx_seq_one_letter_code
_entity_poly.pdbx_strand_id
1 'polypeptide(L)'
;MAEKARVTESRKVWTTLITNTKYLSGLLTLDYSLKKQGSKYPLVALYTDAFPAEGHAALEARGIPKQRIEYLLPSKGKDYSNDPRFYDCWSKLTPFSLVEYERVVQLDSDMLVLQNMDELMEMELDGPELGGKGKRVFAAGHACVCNPLKKPHYPKDWVPENCAFTSQHSSPEIAQTTGPDPAVGPLGFMNGGLQVVNPSKTVYDLILAHMESEAAIDMDFADQSLLSDLFRGCWVPLPYIYNALKTLRWENVHAEIWRDDKVKNMHYILAPKPWDEMDEEGKNISKDPTHAWWVDFNNERLALEKKNGIMADGF
;
A
#
# COMPACT_ATOMS: atom_id res chain seq x y z
N MET A 1 5.80 10.56 24.92
CA MET A 1 4.45 10.68 24.33
C MET A 1 3.58 9.61 24.97
N ALA A 2 2.33 9.93 25.33
CA ALA A 2 1.40 8.95 25.88
C ALA A 2 1.05 7.88 24.83
N GLU A 3 0.83 6.63 25.25
CA GLU A 3 0.29 5.58 24.38
C GLU A 3 -1.03 6.06 23.78
N LYS A 4 -1.13 6.10 22.44
CA LYS A 4 -2.38 6.44 21.75
C LYS A 4 -3.37 5.31 21.99
N ALA A 5 -4.63 5.65 22.29
CA ALA A 5 -5.68 4.66 22.39
C ALA A 5 -5.98 4.10 20.99
N ARG A 6 -6.16 2.77 20.88
CA ARG A 6 -6.64 2.14 19.63
C ARG A 6 -8.05 2.63 19.32
N VAL A 7 -8.36 2.76 18.04
CA VAL A 7 -9.71 3.10 17.55
C VAL A 7 -10.58 1.87 17.29
N THR A 8 -10.08 0.69 17.63
CA THR A 8 -10.76 -0.60 17.52
C THR A 8 -10.26 -1.56 18.62
N GLU A 9 -11.09 -2.54 18.98
CA GLU A 9 -10.74 -3.59 19.93
C GLU A 9 -9.65 -4.52 19.40
N SER A 10 -9.51 -4.64 18.07
CA SER A 10 -8.49 -5.51 17.46
C SER A 10 -7.08 -4.97 17.68
N ARG A 11 -6.16 -5.87 18.04
CA ARG A 11 -4.71 -5.57 18.14
C ARG A 11 -3.97 -5.74 16.82
N LYS A 12 -4.64 -6.32 15.80
CA LYS A 12 -4.13 -6.47 14.44
C LYS A 12 -5.07 -5.76 13.48
N VAL A 13 -4.55 -4.91 12.61
CA VAL A 13 -5.39 -4.03 11.78
C VAL A 13 -4.86 -3.92 10.37
N TRP A 14 -5.77 -3.84 9.41
CA TRP A 14 -5.46 -3.26 8.12
C TRP A 14 -5.45 -1.74 8.30
N THR A 15 -4.54 -1.04 7.65
CA THR A 15 -4.55 0.43 7.63
C THR A 15 -4.51 0.94 6.21
N THR A 16 -5.17 2.07 5.96
CA THR A 16 -5.06 2.81 4.71
C THR A 16 -4.97 4.28 5.03
N LEU A 17 -4.13 5.02 4.31
CA LEU A 17 -4.05 6.46 4.48
C LEU A 17 -5.08 7.15 3.57
N ILE A 18 -5.76 8.16 4.10
CA ILE A 18 -6.65 9.03 3.35
C ILE A 18 -6.45 10.49 3.74
N THR A 19 -6.25 11.35 2.75
CA THR A 19 -5.83 12.74 2.97
C THR A 19 -6.67 13.74 2.20
N ASN A 20 -7.45 13.24 1.24
CA ASN A 20 -8.40 13.99 0.44
C ASN A 20 -9.51 13.04 -0.05
N THR A 21 -10.57 13.59 -0.63
CA THR A 21 -11.74 12.82 -1.08
C THR A 21 -11.54 12.13 -2.42
N LYS A 22 -10.50 12.46 -3.22
CA LYS A 22 -10.27 11.86 -4.55
C LYS A 22 -9.99 10.35 -4.49
N TYR A 23 -9.47 9.88 -3.36
CA TYR A 23 -9.16 8.47 -3.13
C TYR A 23 -10.20 7.76 -2.26
N LEU A 24 -11.26 8.48 -1.85
CA LEU A 24 -12.21 7.95 -0.89
C LEU A 24 -13.04 6.81 -1.50
N SER A 25 -13.47 6.90 -2.76
CA SER A 25 -14.13 5.76 -3.42
C SER A 25 -13.24 4.51 -3.46
N GLY A 26 -11.93 4.69 -3.65
CA GLY A 26 -10.94 3.62 -3.54
C GLY A 26 -10.94 2.99 -2.16
N LEU A 27 -10.80 3.79 -1.11
CA LEU A 27 -10.82 3.34 0.29
C LEU A 27 -12.12 2.62 0.65
N LEU A 28 -13.27 3.16 0.24
CA LEU A 28 -14.57 2.57 0.53
C LEU A 28 -14.74 1.21 -0.16
N THR A 29 -14.24 1.08 -1.39
CA THR A 29 -14.23 -0.20 -2.11
C THR A 29 -13.22 -1.16 -1.51
N LEU A 30 -12.08 -0.68 -1.02
CA LEU A 30 -11.10 -1.48 -0.30
C LEU A 30 -11.70 -2.07 0.99
N ASP A 31 -12.33 -1.25 1.84
CA ASP A 31 -13.03 -1.71 3.06
C ASP A 31 -14.10 -2.77 2.74
N TYR A 32 -14.93 -2.49 1.73
CA TYR A 32 -15.95 -3.44 1.26
C TYR A 32 -15.31 -4.76 0.80
N SER A 33 -14.23 -4.70 0.02
CA SER A 33 -13.55 -5.88 -0.51
C SER A 33 -12.95 -6.75 0.60
N LEU A 34 -12.30 -6.16 1.61
CA LEU A 34 -11.79 -6.88 2.78
C LEU A 34 -12.92 -7.61 3.53
N LYS A 35 -14.04 -6.92 3.77
CA LYS A 35 -15.22 -7.50 4.44
C LYS A 35 -15.85 -8.62 3.61
N LYS A 36 -16.00 -8.42 2.29
CA LYS A 36 -16.55 -9.40 1.36
C LYS A 36 -15.70 -10.68 1.32
N GLN A 37 -14.38 -10.55 1.38
CA GLN A 37 -13.44 -11.67 1.45
C GLN A 37 -13.30 -12.28 2.85
N GLY A 38 -14.12 -11.84 3.81
CA GLY A 38 -14.18 -12.44 5.15
C GLY A 38 -12.98 -12.13 6.04
N SER A 39 -12.31 -10.99 5.84
CA SER A 39 -11.28 -10.51 6.78
C SER A 39 -11.85 -10.44 8.20
N LYS A 40 -11.13 -11.01 9.15
CA LYS A 40 -11.47 -10.92 10.58
C LYS A 40 -11.03 -9.61 11.22
N TYR A 41 -10.15 -8.88 10.53
CA TYR A 41 -9.49 -7.69 11.03
C TYR A 41 -10.11 -6.43 10.39
N PRO A 42 -10.31 -5.36 11.18
CA PRO A 42 -10.89 -4.13 10.67
C PRO A 42 -9.88 -3.33 9.84
N LEU A 43 -10.38 -2.56 8.87
CA LEU A 43 -9.63 -1.51 8.19
C LEU A 43 -9.74 -0.19 8.97
N VAL A 44 -8.60 0.36 9.35
CA VAL A 44 -8.51 1.68 10.00
C VAL A 44 -8.06 2.72 8.97
N ALA A 45 -8.89 3.75 8.77
CA ALA A 45 -8.56 4.90 7.95
C ALA A 45 -7.65 5.86 8.73
N LEU A 46 -6.37 5.91 8.36
CA LEU A 46 -5.43 6.90 8.87
C LEU A 46 -5.69 8.23 8.17
N TYR A 47 -5.75 9.33 8.90
CA TYR A 47 -6.01 10.65 8.31
C TYR A 47 -5.14 11.75 8.94
N THR A 48 -4.92 12.82 8.17
CA THR A 48 -4.29 14.06 8.65
C THR A 48 -5.35 15.16 8.81
N ASP A 49 -5.00 16.27 9.43
CA ASP A 49 -5.93 17.40 9.62
C ASP A 49 -6.44 18.03 8.32
N ALA A 50 -5.85 17.69 7.17
CA ALA A 50 -6.30 18.11 5.86
C ALA A 50 -7.52 17.32 5.33
N PHE A 51 -7.87 16.19 5.96
CA PHE A 51 -8.97 15.37 5.50
C PHE A 51 -10.31 16.06 5.80
N PRO A 52 -11.17 16.30 4.80
CA PRO A 52 -12.31 17.19 4.95
C PRO A 52 -13.50 16.54 5.67
N ALA A 53 -14.43 17.38 6.14
CA ALA A 53 -15.56 16.95 6.97
C ALA A 53 -16.51 15.97 6.26
N GLU A 54 -16.73 16.15 4.96
CA GLU A 54 -17.52 15.24 4.12
C GLU A 54 -16.87 13.84 4.05
N GLY A 55 -15.54 13.78 3.96
CA GLY A 55 -14.81 12.52 4.02
C GLY A 55 -14.95 11.84 5.38
N HIS A 56 -14.89 12.62 6.47
CA HIS A 56 -15.15 12.12 7.80
C HIS A 56 -16.56 11.55 7.97
N ALA A 57 -17.58 12.22 7.44
CA ALA A 57 -18.96 11.78 7.48
C ALA A 57 -19.16 10.49 6.65
N ALA A 58 -18.50 10.37 5.50
CA ALA A 58 -18.55 9.18 4.67
C ALA A 58 -17.97 7.92 5.36
N LEU A 59 -16.88 8.08 6.13
CA LEU A 59 -16.31 7.00 6.94
C LEU A 59 -17.24 6.61 8.10
N GLU A 60 -17.80 7.60 8.81
CA GLU A 60 -18.73 7.39 9.93
C GLU A 60 -20.01 6.67 9.50
N ALA A 61 -20.59 7.05 8.36
CA ALA A 61 -21.78 6.41 7.80
C ALA A 61 -21.60 4.91 7.55
N ARG A 62 -20.35 4.47 7.33
CA ARG A 62 -19.98 3.08 7.04
C ARG A 62 -19.34 2.36 8.23
N GLY A 63 -19.25 3.05 9.38
CA GLY A 63 -18.62 2.53 10.59
C GLY A 63 -17.15 2.16 10.41
N ILE A 64 -16.43 2.84 9.50
CA ILE A 64 -15.00 2.62 9.29
C ILE A 64 -14.23 3.35 10.41
N PRO A 65 -13.49 2.64 11.27
CA PRO A 65 -12.65 3.27 12.28
C PRO A 65 -11.64 4.22 11.64
N LYS A 66 -11.46 5.40 12.22
CA LYS A 66 -10.53 6.41 11.71
C LYS A 66 -9.59 6.90 12.80
N GLN A 67 -8.32 7.05 12.46
CA GLN A 67 -7.28 7.43 13.41
C GLN A 67 -6.44 8.59 12.87
N ARG A 68 -6.35 9.66 13.65
CA ARG A 68 -5.52 10.82 13.32
C ARG A 68 -4.05 10.46 13.45
N ILE A 69 -3.29 10.79 12.41
CA ILE A 69 -1.83 10.68 12.38
C ILE A 69 -1.21 12.06 12.25
N GLU A 70 0.02 12.21 12.73
CA GLU A 70 0.70 13.50 12.73
C GLU A 70 1.34 13.82 11.38
N TYR A 71 1.22 15.09 11.03
CA TYR A 71 1.97 15.82 10.02
C TYR A 71 3.49 15.76 10.23
N LEU A 72 4.28 14.78 9.77
CA LEU A 72 5.74 14.96 9.89
C LEU A 72 6.33 15.66 8.67
N LEU A 73 6.90 16.82 8.95
CA LEU A 73 7.83 17.53 8.08
C LEU A 73 9.25 17.30 8.63
N PRO A 74 10.25 17.10 7.78
CA PRO A 74 11.65 17.15 8.21
C PRO A 74 11.91 18.43 8.99
N SER A 75 12.41 18.28 10.22
CA SER A 75 12.66 19.42 11.12
C SER A 75 13.96 20.18 10.77
N LYS A 76 14.83 19.55 9.98
CA LYS A 76 16.11 20.06 9.50
C LYS A 76 16.17 19.98 7.98
N GLY A 77 16.62 21.05 7.32
CA GLY A 77 16.87 21.07 5.87
C GLY A 77 16.03 22.09 5.11
N LYS A 78 15.85 21.87 3.80
CA LYS A 78 15.01 22.71 2.93
C LYS A 78 13.55 22.62 3.36
N ASP A 79 12.78 23.68 3.11
CA ASP A 79 11.32 23.65 3.29
C ASP A 79 10.70 22.73 2.22
N TYR A 80 10.31 21.53 2.64
CA TYR A 80 9.67 20.53 1.79
C TYR A 80 8.14 20.57 1.87
N SER A 81 7.55 21.56 2.54
CA SER A 81 6.09 21.68 2.71
C SER A 81 5.29 21.67 1.40
N ASN A 82 5.94 22.05 0.28
CA ASN A 82 5.34 22.12 -1.05
C ASN A 82 5.80 21.01 -2.02
N ASP A 83 6.55 19.99 -1.57
CA ASP A 83 6.99 18.89 -2.44
C ASP A 83 6.10 17.64 -2.23
N PRO A 84 5.19 17.32 -3.17
CA PRO A 84 4.31 16.16 -3.07
C PRO A 84 5.06 14.83 -2.88
N ARG A 85 6.32 14.74 -3.33
CA ARG A 85 7.15 13.54 -3.18
C ARG A 85 7.48 13.24 -1.72
N PHE A 86 7.59 14.28 -0.88
CA PHE A 86 7.84 14.12 0.55
C PHE A 86 6.58 13.71 1.32
N TYR A 87 5.40 14.15 0.84
CA TYR A 87 4.11 13.78 1.40
C TYR A 87 3.85 12.27 1.33
N ASP A 88 4.06 11.69 0.14
CA ASP A 88 3.86 10.26 -0.11
C ASP A 88 4.88 9.39 0.66
N CYS A 89 6.07 9.93 0.90
CA CYS A 89 7.10 9.24 1.68
C CYS A 89 6.74 9.11 3.15
N TRP A 90 6.34 10.21 3.77
CA TRP A 90 6.02 10.22 5.19
C TRP A 90 4.87 9.26 5.54
N SER A 91 3.82 9.36 4.73
CA SER A 91 2.61 8.57 4.78
C SER A 91 2.87 7.07 4.96
N LYS A 92 3.86 6.54 4.24
CA LYS A 92 4.19 5.11 4.19
C LYS A 92 5.06 4.63 5.34
N LEU A 93 5.61 5.52 6.15
CA LEU A 93 6.37 5.19 7.37
C LEU A 93 5.48 5.12 8.62
N THR A 94 4.30 5.73 8.54
CA THR A 94 3.30 5.74 9.62
C THR A 94 3.03 4.37 10.25
N PRO A 95 2.94 3.25 9.51
CA PRO A 95 2.67 1.93 10.09
C PRO A 95 3.62 1.53 11.22
N PHE A 96 4.90 1.91 11.12
CA PHE A 96 5.91 1.60 12.15
C PHE A 96 5.68 2.35 13.47
N SER A 97 4.94 3.46 13.44
CA SER A 97 4.66 4.32 14.60
C SER A 97 3.47 3.89 15.44
N LEU A 98 2.60 3.01 14.91
CA LEU A 98 1.32 2.64 15.51
C LEU A 98 1.48 1.55 16.59
N VAL A 99 2.30 1.85 17.61
CA VAL A 99 2.73 0.92 18.68
C VAL A 99 1.59 0.44 19.60
N GLU A 100 0.40 1.02 19.48
CA GLU A 100 -0.81 0.55 20.14
C GLU A 100 -1.38 -0.76 19.54
N TYR A 101 -0.92 -1.14 18.35
CA TYR A 101 -1.21 -2.40 17.65
C TYR A 101 -0.01 -3.36 17.66
N GLU A 102 -0.27 -4.66 17.62
CA GLU A 102 0.76 -5.70 17.51
C GLU A 102 1.16 -5.96 16.06
N ARG A 103 0.22 -5.76 15.13
CA ARG A 103 0.40 -5.98 13.69
C ARG A 103 -0.38 -4.93 12.93
N VAL A 104 0.30 -4.30 11.99
CA VAL A 104 -0.30 -3.37 11.03
C VAL A 104 0.01 -3.88 9.64
N VAL A 105 -1.03 -4.05 8.83
CA VAL A 105 -0.85 -4.26 7.38
C VAL A 105 -1.39 -3.04 6.65
N GLN A 106 -0.46 -2.21 6.18
CA GLN A 106 -0.76 -1.01 5.41
C GLN A 106 -1.09 -1.39 3.98
N LEU A 107 -2.13 -0.78 3.44
CA LEU A 107 -2.57 -0.86 2.05
C LEU A 107 -2.73 0.56 1.50
N ASP A 108 -2.37 0.79 0.25
CA ASP A 108 -2.75 2.00 -0.46
C ASP A 108 -4.28 1.96 -0.73
N SER A 109 -4.91 3.13 -0.71
CA SER A 109 -6.38 3.25 -0.90
C SER A 109 -6.87 2.86 -2.30
N ASP A 110 -5.97 2.72 -3.27
CA ASP A 110 -6.25 2.31 -4.64
C ASP A 110 -5.98 0.81 -4.87
N MET A 111 -6.22 0.01 -3.83
CA MET A 111 -6.14 -1.44 -3.87
C MET A 111 -7.52 -2.11 -3.84
N LEU A 112 -7.58 -3.36 -4.30
CA LEU A 112 -8.78 -4.19 -4.29
C LEU A 112 -8.47 -5.62 -3.86
N VAL A 113 -9.13 -6.08 -2.81
CA VAL A 113 -8.95 -7.43 -2.26
C VAL A 113 -9.90 -8.41 -2.93
N LEU A 114 -9.33 -9.31 -3.72
CA LEU A 114 -10.05 -10.33 -4.49
C LEU A 114 -10.15 -11.68 -3.76
N GLN A 115 -9.27 -11.92 -2.79
CA GLN A 115 -9.26 -13.12 -1.96
C GLN A 115 -8.80 -12.78 -0.54
N ASN A 116 -9.21 -13.59 0.44
CA ASN A 116 -8.74 -13.41 1.81
C ASN A 116 -7.21 -13.50 1.89
N MET A 117 -6.61 -12.60 2.67
CA MET A 117 -5.17 -12.51 2.88
C MET A 117 -4.81 -12.30 4.36
N ASP A 118 -5.69 -12.76 5.28
CA ASP A 118 -5.49 -12.63 6.73
C ASP A 118 -4.23 -13.37 7.21
N GLU A 119 -3.66 -14.30 6.44
CA GLU A 119 -2.37 -14.90 6.77
C GLU A 119 -1.22 -13.88 6.88
N LEU A 120 -1.34 -12.70 6.26
CA LEU A 120 -0.40 -11.58 6.45
C LEU A 120 -0.41 -11.06 7.90
N MET A 121 -1.47 -11.32 8.67
CA MET A 121 -1.56 -10.96 10.09
C MET A 121 -0.86 -11.95 11.00
N GLU A 122 -0.58 -13.15 10.50
CA GLU A 122 0.01 -14.27 11.25
C GLU A 122 1.44 -14.60 10.81
N MET A 123 1.89 -14.08 9.66
CA MET A 123 3.24 -14.34 9.17
C MET A 123 4.32 -13.93 10.18
N GLU A 124 5.40 -14.68 10.22
CA GLU A 124 6.53 -14.41 11.12
C GLU A 124 7.32 -13.18 10.65
N LEU A 125 7.47 -12.23 11.55
CA LEU A 125 8.36 -11.09 11.44
C LEU A 125 9.15 -10.95 12.73
N ASP A 126 10.26 -10.22 12.67
CA ASP A 126 11.06 -9.91 13.84
C ASP A 126 10.21 -9.11 14.85
N GLY A 127 10.35 -9.46 16.13
CA GLY A 127 9.64 -8.78 17.20
C GLY A 127 10.26 -7.41 17.52
N PRO A 128 9.50 -6.49 18.14
CA PRO A 128 9.99 -5.17 18.54
C PRO A 128 11.27 -5.19 19.38
N GLU A 129 11.52 -6.26 20.14
CA GLU A 129 12.70 -6.47 20.98
C GLU A 129 14.02 -6.52 20.21
N LEU A 130 13.99 -6.86 18.91
CA LEU A 130 15.19 -6.87 18.07
C LEU A 130 15.58 -5.48 17.57
N GLY A 131 14.72 -4.47 17.74
CA GLY A 131 15.03 -3.06 17.46
C GLY A 131 15.54 -2.80 16.05
N GLY A 132 15.01 -3.52 15.05
CA GLY A 132 15.39 -3.36 13.63
C GLY A 132 16.71 -4.03 13.22
N LYS A 133 17.34 -4.82 14.09
CA LYS A 133 18.62 -5.49 13.83
C LYS A 133 18.49 -6.90 13.25
N GLY A 134 17.26 -7.39 13.08
CA GLY A 134 17.01 -8.72 12.54
C GLY A 134 17.00 -8.75 11.01
N LYS A 135 16.47 -9.83 10.44
CA LYS A 135 16.44 -10.11 8.99
C LYS A 135 15.04 -10.04 8.37
N ARG A 136 14.01 -9.88 9.20
CA ARG A 136 12.59 -9.89 8.85
C ARG A 136 11.90 -8.70 9.53
N VAL A 137 12.49 -7.51 9.40
CA VAL A 137 12.03 -6.28 10.08
C VAL A 137 10.61 -5.91 9.68
N PHE A 138 10.26 -6.11 8.41
CA PHE A 138 8.92 -5.98 7.85
C PHE A 138 8.78 -6.89 6.62
N ALA A 139 7.58 -7.00 6.06
CA ALA A 139 7.35 -7.59 4.74
C ALA A 139 6.72 -6.58 3.78
N ALA A 140 7.01 -6.70 2.49
CA ALA A 140 6.44 -5.84 1.44
C ALA A 140 6.46 -6.55 0.09
N GLY A 141 5.74 -6.00 -0.90
CA GLY A 141 5.93 -6.41 -2.30
C GLY A 141 7.18 -5.77 -2.91
N HIS A 142 7.70 -6.32 -3.99
CA HIS A 142 8.73 -5.63 -4.79
C HIS A 142 8.13 -4.48 -5.61
N ALA A 143 8.90 -3.41 -5.80
CA ALA A 143 8.60 -2.38 -6.79
C ALA A 143 8.89 -2.92 -8.20
N CYS A 144 8.02 -2.58 -9.15
CA CYS A 144 8.29 -2.84 -10.56
C CYS A 144 9.09 -1.67 -11.15
N VAL A 145 10.31 -1.97 -11.57
CA VAL A 145 11.22 -1.00 -12.18
C VAL A 145 11.27 -1.11 -13.71
N CYS A 146 10.26 -1.68 -14.36
CA CYS A 146 10.25 -1.85 -15.82
C CYS A 146 9.96 -0.56 -16.61
N ASN A 147 9.41 0.47 -15.97
CA ASN A 147 8.96 1.73 -16.58
C ASN A 147 8.22 1.54 -17.93
N PRO A 148 7.13 0.75 -17.99
CA PRO A 148 6.49 0.40 -19.27
C PRO A 148 5.92 1.61 -20.02
N LEU A 149 5.60 2.69 -19.31
CA LEU A 149 5.11 3.94 -19.88
C LEU A 149 6.23 4.91 -20.29
N LYS A 150 7.50 4.51 -20.15
CA LYS A 150 8.69 5.31 -20.49
C LYS A 150 8.63 6.73 -19.91
N LYS A 151 8.23 6.85 -18.64
CA LYS A 151 8.14 8.13 -17.95
C LYS A 151 9.54 8.77 -17.89
N PRO A 152 9.72 10.01 -18.37
CA PRO A 152 11.05 10.61 -18.54
C PRO A 152 11.73 10.98 -17.22
N HIS A 153 10.97 11.12 -16.14
CA HIS A 153 11.49 11.41 -14.80
C HIS A 153 11.84 10.15 -14.01
N TYR A 154 11.59 8.95 -14.54
CA TYR A 154 12.02 7.72 -13.89
C TYR A 154 13.52 7.47 -14.17
N PRO A 155 14.23 6.79 -13.27
CA PRO A 155 15.66 6.54 -13.43
C PRO A 155 15.94 5.72 -14.69
N LYS A 156 17.11 5.94 -15.30
CA LYS A 156 17.46 5.30 -16.59
C LYS A 156 17.71 3.80 -16.49
N ASP A 157 18.05 3.33 -15.30
CA ASP A 157 18.25 1.93 -14.97
C ASP A 157 16.95 1.21 -14.56
N TRP A 158 15.81 1.91 -14.61
CA TRP A 158 14.49 1.27 -14.51
C TRP A 158 14.13 0.65 -15.86
N VAL A 159 14.62 -0.58 -16.05
CA VAL A 159 14.40 -1.44 -17.21
C VAL A 159 14.04 -2.86 -16.78
N PRO A 160 13.36 -3.66 -17.63
CA PRO A 160 12.96 -5.03 -17.29
C PRO A 160 14.10 -5.93 -16.81
N GLU A 161 15.31 -5.77 -17.36
CA GLU A 161 16.48 -6.57 -17.00
C GLU A 161 16.91 -6.36 -15.53
N ASN A 162 16.57 -5.20 -14.96
CA ASN A 162 16.89 -4.85 -13.57
C ASN A 162 15.74 -5.15 -12.60
N CYS A 163 14.59 -5.61 -13.11
CA CYS A 163 13.41 -5.83 -12.28
C CYS A 163 13.47 -7.17 -11.56
N ALA A 164 13.21 -7.15 -10.24
CA ALA A 164 13.25 -8.36 -9.41
C ALA A 164 12.26 -9.44 -9.90
N PHE A 165 11.09 -9.05 -10.42
CA PHE A 165 10.11 -9.98 -10.98
C PHE A 165 10.62 -10.76 -12.20
N THR A 166 11.54 -10.19 -12.98
CA THR A 166 12.14 -10.87 -14.15
C THR A 166 12.89 -12.14 -13.74
N SER A 167 13.44 -12.18 -12.52
CA SER A 167 14.15 -13.36 -12.01
C SER A 167 13.25 -14.60 -11.87
N GLN A 168 11.94 -14.42 -11.80
CA GLN A 168 10.97 -15.50 -11.63
C GLN A 168 10.26 -15.90 -12.93
N HIS A 169 10.58 -15.25 -14.06
CA HIS A 169 9.98 -15.56 -15.37
C HIS A 169 10.14 -17.02 -15.81
N SER A 170 11.26 -17.65 -15.46
CA SER A 170 11.52 -19.07 -15.74
C SER A 170 10.82 -20.03 -14.77
N SER A 171 10.19 -19.51 -13.71
CA SER A 171 9.53 -20.29 -12.65
C SER A 171 8.21 -19.65 -12.20
N PRO A 172 7.24 -19.43 -13.12
CA PRO A 172 6.04 -18.64 -12.85
C PRO A 172 5.13 -19.23 -11.76
N GLU A 173 5.14 -20.56 -11.58
CA GLU A 173 4.37 -21.19 -10.49
C GLU A 173 4.97 -20.90 -9.10
N ILE A 174 6.29 -20.70 -9.00
CA ILE A 174 6.94 -20.29 -7.76
C ILE A 174 6.57 -18.85 -7.41
N ALA A 175 6.45 -17.96 -8.40
CA ALA A 175 6.08 -16.55 -8.21
C ALA A 175 4.71 -16.36 -7.51
N GLN A 176 3.82 -17.36 -7.57
CA GLN A 176 2.51 -17.29 -6.89
C GLN A 176 2.62 -17.44 -5.37
N THR A 177 3.71 -18.02 -4.87
CA THR A 177 3.85 -18.41 -3.46
C THR A 177 5.11 -17.86 -2.81
N THR A 178 6.08 -17.40 -3.60
CA THR A 178 7.35 -16.85 -3.11
C THR A 178 7.66 -15.54 -3.83
N GLY A 179 7.99 -14.48 -3.09
CA GLY A 179 8.51 -13.23 -3.66
C GLY A 179 9.99 -13.37 -4.06
N PRO A 180 10.50 -12.61 -5.05
CA PRO A 180 11.93 -12.58 -5.37
C PRO A 180 12.77 -12.24 -4.13
N ASP A 181 13.94 -12.84 -3.96
CA ASP A 181 14.85 -12.47 -2.86
C ASP A 181 15.20 -10.96 -2.97
N PRO A 182 15.17 -10.17 -1.88
CA PRO A 182 15.51 -8.75 -1.91
C PRO A 182 16.91 -8.43 -2.44
N ALA A 183 17.83 -9.41 -2.40
CA ALA A 183 19.17 -9.29 -2.95
C ALA A 183 19.24 -9.53 -4.48
N VAL A 184 18.14 -9.95 -5.11
CA VAL A 184 18.08 -10.22 -6.55
C VAL A 184 17.78 -8.93 -7.32
N GLY A 185 18.60 -8.70 -8.36
CA GLY A 185 18.57 -7.47 -9.17
C GLY A 185 19.43 -6.36 -8.56
N PRO A 186 19.87 -5.38 -9.36
CA PRO A 186 20.76 -4.33 -8.86
C PRO A 186 20.06 -3.33 -7.92
N LEU A 187 18.72 -3.28 -7.94
CA LEU A 187 17.94 -2.25 -7.25
C LEU A 187 17.29 -2.71 -5.95
N GLY A 188 16.68 -3.90 -5.94
CA GLY A 188 16.12 -4.53 -4.72
C GLY A 188 15.08 -3.68 -3.98
N PHE A 189 14.32 -2.84 -4.71
CA PHE A 189 13.38 -1.90 -4.10
C PHE A 189 12.07 -2.57 -3.69
N MET A 190 11.63 -2.29 -2.46
CA MET A 190 10.29 -2.62 -2.01
C MET A 190 9.27 -1.61 -2.55
N ASN A 191 8.04 -2.05 -2.78
CA ASN A 191 6.91 -1.19 -3.07
C ASN A 191 6.18 -0.85 -1.77
N GLY A 192 6.07 0.44 -1.46
CA GLY A 192 5.48 0.89 -0.21
C GLY A 192 3.96 0.81 -0.13
N GLY A 193 3.26 0.36 -1.18
CA GLY A 193 1.81 0.30 -1.21
C GLY A 193 1.22 -0.82 -0.37
N LEU A 194 1.97 -1.90 -0.12
CA LEU A 194 1.62 -2.90 0.89
C LEU A 194 2.81 -3.17 1.79
N GLN A 195 2.63 -2.99 3.09
CA GLN A 195 3.63 -3.28 4.11
C GLN A 195 3.02 -4.03 5.28
N VAL A 196 3.67 -5.11 5.73
CA VAL A 196 3.34 -5.86 6.95
C VAL A 196 4.37 -5.51 8.01
N VAL A 197 3.91 -4.94 9.12
CA VAL A 197 4.78 -4.36 10.15
C VAL A 197 4.34 -4.83 11.54
N ASN A 198 5.32 -5.19 12.36
CA ASN A 198 5.17 -5.21 13.82
C ASN A 198 5.61 -3.82 14.32
N PRO A 199 4.69 -2.90 14.68
CA PRO A 199 5.06 -1.53 14.99
C PRO A 199 6.05 -1.48 16.16
N SER A 200 7.06 -0.62 16.04
CA SER A 200 8.12 -0.52 17.03
C SER A 200 8.67 0.89 17.06
N LYS A 201 8.59 1.53 18.22
CA LYS A 201 9.12 2.89 18.40
C LYS A 201 10.60 2.95 18.05
N THR A 202 11.38 1.93 18.43
CA THR A 202 12.81 1.87 18.13
C THR A 202 13.07 1.80 16.63
N VAL A 203 12.36 0.95 15.89
CA VAL A 203 12.46 0.86 14.43
C VAL A 203 12.04 2.18 13.78
N TYR A 204 10.95 2.78 14.25
CA TYR A 204 10.46 4.06 13.75
C TYR A 204 11.44 5.22 14.00
N ASP A 205 12.08 5.27 15.18
CA ASP A 205 13.13 6.25 15.50
C ASP A 205 14.36 6.08 14.57
N LEU A 206 14.70 4.85 14.17
CA LEU A 206 15.77 4.59 13.20
C LEU A 206 15.41 5.11 11.80
N ILE A 207 14.17 4.89 11.36
CA ILE A 207 13.64 5.40 10.10
C ILE A 207 13.73 6.93 10.07
N LEU A 208 13.26 7.59 11.15
CA LEU A 208 13.37 9.04 11.34
C LEU A 208 14.80 9.54 11.27
N ALA A 209 15.72 8.89 12.00
CA ALA A 209 17.13 9.29 12.02
C ALA A 209 17.80 9.15 10.65
N HIS A 210 17.48 8.10 9.89
CA HIS A 210 18.00 7.91 8.54
C HIS A 210 17.40 8.92 7.56
N MET A 211 16.12 9.26 7.69
CA MET A 211 15.45 10.30 6.91
C MET A 211 16.09 11.69 7.11
N GLU A 212 16.51 12.03 8.32
CA GLU A 212 17.19 13.30 8.61
C GLU A 212 18.66 13.32 8.17
N SER A 213 19.19 12.23 7.62
CA SER A 213 20.57 12.15 7.14
C SER A 213 20.75 12.77 5.75
N GLU A 214 21.95 13.29 5.45
CA GLU A 214 22.23 13.90 4.15
C GLU A 214 22.06 12.93 2.97
N ALA A 215 22.18 11.62 3.21
CA ALA A 215 21.99 10.58 2.20
C ALA A 215 20.55 10.45 1.70
N ALA A 216 19.56 10.83 2.51
CA ALA A 216 18.14 10.78 2.12
C ALA A 216 17.70 12.01 1.30
N ILE A 217 18.47 13.10 1.32
CA ILE A 217 18.13 14.39 0.70
C ILE A 217 18.18 14.34 -0.84
N ASP A 218 18.97 13.41 -1.41
CA ASP A 218 19.18 13.28 -2.86
C ASP A 218 18.39 12.10 -3.50
N MET A 219 17.45 11.48 -2.77
CA MET A 219 16.67 10.34 -3.28
C MET A 219 15.47 10.78 -4.15
N ASP A 220 15.49 10.45 -5.44
CA ASP A 220 14.39 10.75 -6.39
C ASP A 220 13.07 10.02 -6.07
N PHE A 221 13.14 8.88 -5.34
CA PHE A 221 12.00 8.08 -4.86
C PHE A 221 12.14 7.81 -3.36
N ALA A 222 11.96 8.87 -2.57
CA ALA A 222 12.33 8.93 -1.16
C ALA A 222 11.68 7.85 -0.27
N ASP A 223 10.54 7.27 -0.64
CA ASP A 223 9.81 6.31 0.20
C ASP A 223 10.28 4.86 0.01
N GLN A 224 10.34 4.44 -1.26
CA GLN A 224 10.74 3.11 -1.68
C GLN A 224 12.24 2.91 -1.51
N SER A 225 13.00 3.97 -1.76
CA SER A 225 14.45 3.93 -1.63
C SER A 225 14.89 3.97 -0.17
N LEU A 226 14.20 4.72 0.71
CA LEU A 226 14.62 4.89 2.11
C LEU A 226 14.52 3.60 2.92
N LEU A 227 13.37 2.93 2.90
CA LEU A 227 13.22 1.66 3.65
C LEU A 227 14.09 0.56 3.05
N SER A 228 14.20 0.52 1.71
CA SER A 228 15.05 -0.46 1.02
C SER A 228 16.53 -0.24 1.29
N ASP A 229 16.96 1.02 1.51
CA ASP A 229 18.35 1.33 1.86
C ASP A 229 18.64 1.04 3.33
N LEU A 230 17.81 1.56 4.25
CA LEU A 230 17.97 1.37 5.69
C LEU A 230 17.92 -0.11 6.11
N PHE A 231 17.01 -0.89 5.50
CA PHE A 231 16.80 -2.30 5.80
C PHE A 231 17.18 -3.22 4.64
N ARG A 232 18.22 -2.85 3.88
CA ARG A 232 18.70 -3.64 2.74
C ARG A 232 18.96 -5.11 3.15
N GLY A 233 18.22 -6.03 2.52
CA GLY A 233 18.32 -7.47 2.81
C GLY A 233 17.79 -7.89 4.19
N CYS A 234 17.02 -7.04 4.86
CA CYS A 234 16.45 -7.28 6.19
C CYS A 234 14.90 -7.22 6.19
N TRP A 235 14.26 -7.39 5.03
CA TRP A 235 12.81 -7.45 4.87
C TRP A 235 12.39 -8.73 4.15
N VAL A 236 11.15 -9.14 4.33
CA VAL A 236 10.58 -10.36 3.74
C VAL A 236 9.86 -10.01 2.44
N PRO A 237 10.27 -10.57 1.28
CA PRO A 237 9.58 -10.32 0.03
C PRO A 237 8.27 -11.09 -0.06
N LEU A 238 7.18 -10.37 -0.27
CA LEU A 238 5.88 -10.97 -0.52
C LEU A 238 5.76 -11.42 -1.98
N PRO A 239 5.10 -12.56 -2.24
CA PRO A 239 4.68 -12.93 -3.59
C PRO A 239 3.88 -11.79 -4.24
N TYR A 240 4.04 -11.62 -5.56
CA TYR A 240 3.41 -10.49 -6.26
C TYR A 240 1.88 -10.46 -6.09
N ILE A 241 1.24 -11.61 -5.85
CA ILE A 241 -0.21 -11.74 -5.68
C ILE A 241 -0.80 -10.92 -4.51
N TYR A 242 0.01 -10.53 -3.52
CA TYR A 242 -0.41 -9.67 -2.40
C TYR A 242 -0.28 -8.17 -2.73
N ASN A 243 0.56 -7.80 -3.70
CA ASN A 243 0.71 -6.42 -4.16
C ASN A 243 0.80 -6.44 -5.69
N ALA A 244 -0.27 -6.90 -6.32
CA ALA A 244 -0.30 -7.19 -7.73
C ALA A 244 -0.49 -5.89 -8.49
N LEU A 245 0.62 -5.25 -8.87
CA LEU A 245 0.56 -4.01 -9.65
C LEU A 245 -0.13 -4.28 -10.99
N LYS A 246 -1.17 -3.50 -11.34
CA LYS A 246 -1.97 -3.77 -12.56
C LYS A 246 -1.12 -3.92 -13.83
N THR A 247 0.01 -3.22 -13.90
CA THR A 247 0.94 -3.25 -15.03
C THR A 247 1.67 -4.58 -15.18
N LEU A 248 1.82 -5.39 -14.12
CA LEU A 248 2.46 -6.71 -14.21
C LEU A 248 1.71 -7.63 -15.18
N ARG A 249 0.39 -7.47 -15.30
CA ARG A 249 -0.48 -8.23 -16.20
C ARG A 249 -0.23 -7.94 -17.70
N TRP A 250 0.41 -6.82 -18.04
CA TRP A 250 0.57 -6.41 -19.43
C TRP A 250 1.61 -7.29 -20.16
N GLU A 251 1.36 -7.59 -21.44
CA GLU A 251 2.12 -8.58 -22.24
C GLU A 251 3.65 -8.38 -22.27
N ASN A 252 4.14 -7.16 -22.06
CA ASN A 252 5.57 -6.82 -22.12
C ASN A 252 6.13 -6.32 -20.78
N VAL A 253 5.48 -6.68 -19.66
CA VAL A 253 5.93 -6.29 -18.33
C VAL A 253 6.31 -7.54 -17.55
N HIS A 254 5.33 -8.28 -17.02
CA HIS A 254 5.57 -9.55 -16.32
C HIS A 254 4.40 -10.53 -16.51
N ALA A 255 3.79 -10.56 -17.70
CA ALA A 255 2.65 -11.44 -18.00
C ALA A 255 3.00 -12.93 -17.84
N GLU A 256 4.28 -13.29 -17.94
CA GLU A 256 4.82 -14.64 -17.75
C GLU A 256 4.45 -15.22 -16.38
N ILE A 257 4.58 -14.41 -15.32
CA ILE A 257 4.31 -14.81 -13.94
C ILE A 257 2.86 -14.54 -13.53
N TRP A 258 2.10 -13.78 -14.31
CA TRP A 258 0.77 -13.36 -13.92
C TRP A 258 -0.27 -14.50 -13.99
N ARG A 259 -1.15 -14.60 -12.98
CA ARG A 259 -2.30 -15.51 -12.95
C ARG A 259 -3.51 -14.81 -12.32
N ASP A 260 -4.54 -14.54 -13.13
CA ASP A 260 -5.76 -13.84 -12.69
C ASP A 260 -6.38 -14.50 -11.45
N ASP A 261 -6.44 -15.84 -11.39
CA ASP A 261 -7.05 -16.62 -10.30
C ASP A 261 -6.20 -16.66 -9.01
N LYS A 262 -4.96 -16.19 -9.05
CA LYS A 262 -4.05 -16.17 -7.89
C LYS A 262 -3.95 -14.81 -7.23
N VAL A 263 -4.36 -13.74 -7.90
CA VAL A 263 -4.32 -12.39 -7.32
C VAL A 263 -5.18 -12.35 -6.06
N LYS A 264 -4.57 -11.99 -4.93
CA LYS A 264 -5.26 -11.73 -3.67
C LYS A 264 -5.60 -10.26 -3.51
N ASN A 265 -4.69 -9.38 -3.89
CA ASN A 265 -4.84 -7.94 -3.76
C ASN A 265 -4.24 -7.21 -4.97
N MET A 266 -5.11 -6.57 -5.74
CA MET A 266 -4.77 -5.77 -6.90
C MET A 266 -4.37 -4.37 -6.48
N HIS A 267 -3.31 -3.83 -7.06
CA HIS A 267 -2.87 -2.45 -6.85
C HIS A 267 -3.00 -1.68 -8.16
N TYR A 268 -3.94 -0.73 -8.19
CA TYR A 268 -4.18 0.14 -9.35
C TYR A 268 -3.16 1.28 -9.42
N ILE A 269 -1.87 0.90 -9.42
CA ILE A 269 -0.74 1.83 -9.50
C ILE A 269 -0.85 2.70 -10.75
N LEU A 270 -0.47 3.98 -10.63
CA LEU A 270 -0.58 5.00 -11.68
C LEU A 270 -2.03 5.41 -12.00
N ALA A 271 -2.18 6.63 -12.54
CA ALA A 271 -3.42 7.10 -13.12
C ALA A 271 -3.58 6.60 -14.58
N PRO A 272 -4.81 6.51 -15.10
CA PRO A 272 -6.08 6.76 -14.41
C PRO A 272 -6.42 5.67 -13.37
N LYS A 273 -7.23 6.04 -12.37
CA LYS A 273 -7.76 5.11 -11.35
C LYS A 273 -9.08 4.51 -11.84
N PRO A 274 -9.50 3.34 -11.31
CA PRO A 274 -10.73 2.69 -11.77
C PRO A 274 -11.99 3.56 -11.64
N TRP A 275 -12.09 4.36 -10.57
CA TRP A 275 -13.20 5.30 -10.37
C TRP A 275 -13.19 6.52 -11.30
N ASP A 276 -12.07 6.79 -11.98
CA ASP A 276 -11.99 7.84 -13.01
C ASP A 276 -12.43 7.30 -14.40
N GLU A 277 -12.60 5.99 -14.54
CA GLU A 277 -12.88 5.32 -15.82
C GLU A 277 -14.20 4.53 -15.77
N MET A 278 -15.25 5.20 -15.27
CA MET A 278 -16.63 4.73 -15.29
C MET A 278 -17.52 5.68 -16.12
N ASP A 279 -18.49 5.14 -16.85
CA ASP A 279 -19.55 5.94 -17.50
C ASP A 279 -20.66 6.36 -16.50
N GLU A 280 -21.63 7.14 -16.99
CA GLU A 280 -22.77 7.63 -16.17
C GLU A 280 -23.64 6.48 -15.65
N GLU A 281 -23.63 5.32 -16.33
CA GLU A 281 -24.32 4.10 -15.92
C GLU A 281 -23.50 3.22 -14.95
N GLY A 282 -22.28 3.65 -14.58
CA GLY A 282 -21.39 2.93 -13.68
C GLY A 282 -20.71 1.71 -14.31
N LYS A 283 -20.54 1.69 -15.63
CA LYS A 283 -19.80 0.63 -16.34
C LYS A 283 -18.36 1.04 -16.56
N ASN A 284 -17.48 0.06 -16.56
CA ASN A 284 -16.07 0.25 -16.89
C ASN A 284 -15.90 0.70 -18.34
N ILE A 285 -15.21 1.82 -18.55
CA ILE A 285 -14.79 2.31 -19.88
C ILE A 285 -13.27 2.21 -20.10
N SER A 286 -12.53 1.69 -19.12
CA SER A 286 -11.09 1.50 -19.23
C SER A 286 -10.74 0.42 -20.26
N LYS A 287 -9.58 0.60 -20.91
CA LYS A 287 -8.95 -0.45 -21.73
C LYS A 287 -8.22 -1.50 -20.88
N ASP A 288 -7.92 -1.19 -19.61
CA ASP A 288 -7.33 -2.16 -18.71
C ASP A 288 -8.44 -3.08 -18.16
N PRO A 289 -8.42 -4.39 -18.46
CA PRO A 289 -9.49 -5.30 -18.04
C PRO A 289 -9.58 -5.44 -16.51
N THR A 290 -8.52 -5.12 -15.76
CA THR A 290 -8.53 -5.19 -14.30
C THR A 290 -9.39 -4.10 -13.67
N HIS A 291 -9.68 -3.00 -14.37
CA HIS A 291 -10.57 -1.95 -13.87
C HIS A 291 -12.01 -2.44 -13.75
N ALA A 292 -12.44 -3.38 -14.61
CA ALA A 292 -13.74 -4.03 -14.48
C ALA A 292 -13.90 -4.75 -13.13
N TRP A 293 -12.83 -5.37 -12.61
CA TRP A 293 -12.88 -6.06 -11.31
C TRP A 293 -13.19 -5.09 -10.16
N TRP A 294 -12.60 -3.89 -10.19
CA TRP A 294 -12.89 -2.84 -9.20
C TRP A 294 -14.31 -2.30 -9.37
N VAL A 295 -14.71 -2.03 -10.62
CA VAL A 295 -16.06 -1.52 -10.93
C VAL A 295 -17.14 -2.48 -10.45
N ASP A 296 -16.95 -3.79 -10.62
CA ASP A 296 -17.88 -4.81 -10.15
C ASP A 296 -18.03 -4.75 -8.61
N PHE A 297 -16.92 -4.73 -7.86
CA PHE A 297 -16.94 -4.62 -6.40
C PHE A 297 -17.54 -3.30 -5.92
N ASN A 298 -17.22 -2.19 -6.58
CA ASN A 298 -17.77 -0.89 -6.25
C ASN A 298 -19.28 -0.84 -6.49
N ASN A 299 -19.77 -1.42 -7.59
CA ASN A 299 -21.20 -1.47 -7.89
C ASN A 299 -21.96 -2.37 -6.89
N GLU A 300 -21.38 -3.50 -6.49
CA GLU A 300 -21.94 -4.33 -5.43
C GLU A 300 -21.98 -3.59 -4.08
N ARG A 301 -20.90 -2.88 -3.73
CA ARG A 301 -20.83 -2.01 -2.55
C ARG A 301 -21.96 -0.98 -2.57
N LEU A 302 -22.08 -0.21 -3.64
CA LEU A 302 -23.11 0.82 -3.80
C LEU A 302 -24.52 0.23 -3.72
N ALA A 303 -24.76 -0.94 -4.30
CA ALA A 303 -26.03 -1.64 -4.22
C ALA A 303 -26.37 -2.09 -2.79
N LEU A 304 -25.37 -2.52 -2.01
CA LEU A 304 -25.54 -2.87 -0.59
C LEU A 304 -25.78 -1.62 0.26
N GLU A 305 -24.99 -0.58 0.07
CA GLU A 305 -25.11 0.70 0.79
C GLU A 305 -26.48 1.34 0.59
N LYS A 306 -27.00 1.33 -0.65
CA LYS A 306 -28.35 1.81 -0.96
C LYS A 306 -29.42 1.07 -0.18
N LYS A 307 -29.28 -0.25 0.02
CA LYS A 307 -30.20 -1.05 0.85
C LYS A 307 -30.12 -0.68 2.33
N ASN A 308 -28.95 -0.21 2.77
CA ASN A 308 -28.69 0.23 4.14
C ASN A 308 -28.96 1.74 4.36
N GLY A 309 -29.55 2.43 3.38
CA GLY A 309 -29.93 3.84 3.48
C GLY A 309 -28.83 4.84 3.11
N ILE A 310 -27.67 4.37 2.65
CA ILE A 310 -26.57 5.22 2.15
C ILE A 310 -26.74 5.37 0.63
N MET A 311 -27.25 6.52 0.20
CA MET A 311 -27.67 6.74 -1.19
C MET A 311 -26.53 7.16 -2.13
N ALA A 312 -25.44 7.68 -1.58
CA ALA A 312 -24.26 8.12 -2.31
C ALA A 312 -23.02 8.06 -1.42
N ASP A 313 -21.86 8.19 -2.05
CA ASP A 313 -20.56 8.23 -1.41
C ASP A 313 -20.42 9.41 -0.43
N GLY A 314 -21.06 10.55 -0.76
CA GLY A 314 -21.25 11.68 0.16
C GLY A 314 -20.14 12.73 0.13
N PHE A 315 -19.38 12.81 -0.96
CA PHE A 315 -18.26 13.72 -1.19
C PHE A 315 -18.10 14.07 -2.67
#